data_AF-A0A8C7G607-F1
#
_entry.id   AF-A0A8C7G607-F1
#
_cell.length_a   1.000
_cell.length_b   1.000
_cell.length_c   1.000
_cell.angle_alpha   90.00
_cell.angle_beta   90.00
_cell.angle_gamma   90.00
#
_symmetry.space_group_name_H-M   'P 1'
#
loop_
_entity.id
_entity.type
_entity.pdbx_description
1 polymer ?
#
loop_
_entity_poly.entity_id
_entity_poly.type
_entity_poly.pdbx_seq_one_letter_code
_entity_poly.pdbx_strand_id
1 'polypeptide(L)'
;MPAPLSISFSASGFQATYQLGVAQSMLDLAPLVLQAAPKVMGASAGSLVAAALKFAHFANEVINQKYLATSNGLLRRSLPDDAHIRASGRLAVAMTRIPDGQNTVVSEFTSREDVALLCSCFIPGYHGIQPPSYKGVYYVDGGMSSIQPTHSSPYAHTLTVSPFAGEADICPPDPGSMYVIVMSGIHENNPQPPCPRPENKHANNISVLCLS
;
A
#
# COMPACT_ATOMS: atom_id res chain seq x y z
N MET A 1 -18.68 1.86 18.99
CA MET A 1 -17.23 1.66 18.79
C MET A 1 -16.82 2.47 17.57
N PRO A 2 -15.64 3.13 17.55
CA PRO A 2 -15.16 3.76 16.32
C PRO A 2 -15.10 2.73 15.19
N ALA A 3 -15.43 3.14 13.97
CA ALA A 3 -15.45 2.25 12.82
C ALA A 3 -14.05 1.62 12.63
N PRO A 4 -13.97 0.32 12.31
CA PRO A 4 -12.67 -0.34 12.18
C PRO A 4 -11.87 0.26 11.00
N LEU A 5 -10.58 0.47 11.24
CA LEU A 5 -9.65 1.18 10.37
C LEU A 5 -9.37 0.37 9.09
N SER A 6 -9.71 0.92 7.93
CA SER A 6 -9.30 0.35 6.63
C SER A 6 -7.85 0.70 6.33
N ILE A 7 -7.21 -0.01 5.41
CA ILE A 7 -5.81 0.23 5.03
C ILE A 7 -5.74 0.46 3.53
N SER A 8 -4.93 1.41 3.09
CA SER A 8 -4.72 1.75 1.69
C SER A 8 -3.25 1.79 1.33
N PHE A 9 -2.88 1.09 0.27
CA PHE A 9 -1.54 1.04 -0.30
C PHE A 9 -1.50 1.77 -1.64
N SER A 10 -0.59 2.73 -1.79
CA SER A 10 -0.52 3.58 -2.98
C SER A 10 0.08 2.85 -4.20
N ALA A 11 -0.15 3.41 -5.39
CA ALA A 11 0.50 2.97 -6.61
C ALA A 11 1.98 3.34 -6.60
N SER A 12 2.88 2.35 -6.61
CA SER A 12 4.31 2.61 -6.38
C SER A 12 5.29 1.96 -7.37
N GLY A 13 4.82 1.14 -8.31
CA GLY A 13 5.69 0.39 -9.22
C GLY A 13 6.80 -0.38 -8.48
N PHE A 14 8.07 -0.11 -8.83
CA PHE A 14 9.26 -0.71 -8.22
C PHE A 14 9.45 -0.39 -6.73
N GLN A 15 8.82 0.65 -6.19
CA GLN A 15 8.92 1.01 -4.77
C GLN A 15 7.96 0.22 -3.86
N ALA A 16 7.35 -0.85 -4.38
CA ALA A 16 6.46 -1.70 -3.59
C ALA A 16 7.16 -2.39 -2.41
N THR A 17 8.48 -2.55 -2.45
CA THR A 17 9.28 -3.12 -1.36
C THR A 17 9.15 -2.33 -0.06
N TYR A 18 9.05 -0.99 -0.13
CA TYR A 18 8.77 -0.15 1.04
C TYR A 18 7.41 -0.53 1.67
N GLN A 19 6.37 -0.59 0.83
CA GLN A 19 5.02 -0.92 1.28
C GLN A 19 4.90 -2.36 1.80
N LEU A 20 5.67 -3.30 1.24
CA LEU A 20 5.81 -4.67 1.78
C LEU A 20 6.49 -4.67 3.15
N GLY A 21 7.54 -3.87 3.35
CA GLY A 21 8.20 -3.72 4.64
C GLY A 21 7.26 -3.17 5.71
N VAL A 22 6.43 -2.17 5.35
CA VAL A 22 5.37 -1.67 6.22
C VAL A 22 4.35 -2.77 6.51
N ALA A 23 3.86 -3.48 5.49
CA ALA A 23 2.89 -4.56 5.65
C ALA A 23 3.41 -5.69 6.56
N GLN A 24 4.67 -6.08 6.41
CA GLN A 24 5.34 -7.06 7.27
C GLN A 24 5.45 -6.54 8.71
N SER A 25 5.89 -5.30 8.88
CA SER A 25 5.96 -4.67 10.21
C SER A 25 4.60 -4.62 10.89
N MET A 26 3.51 -4.39 10.14
CA MET A 26 2.15 -4.45 10.68
C MET A 26 1.73 -5.87 11.07
N LEU A 27 2.14 -6.90 10.32
CA LEU A 27 1.90 -8.31 10.69
C LEU A 27 2.62 -8.67 11.99
N ASP A 28 3.85 -8.19 12.18
CA ASP A 28 4.69 -8.53 13.33
C ASP A 28 4.28 -7.75 14.59
N LEU A 29 4.00 -6.45 14.45
CA LEU A 29 3.79 -5.54 15.58
C LEU A 29 2.32 -5.27 15.89
N ALA A 30 1.43 -5.37 14.89
CA ALA A 30 0.03 -4.99 15.03
C ALA A 30 -0.94 -5.89 14.22
N PRO A 31 -0.85 -7.24 14.35
CA PRO A 31 -1.64 -8.16 13.53
C PRO A 31 -3.15 -7.96 13.69
N LEU A 32 -3.59 -7.50 14.87
CA LEU A 32 -5.01 -7.21 15.14
C LEU A 32 -5.54 -6.07 14.27
N VAL A 33 -4.72 -5.09 13.89
CA VAL A 33 -5.13 -3.99 12.99
C VAL A 33 -5.46 -4.56 11.60
N LEU A 34 -4.59 -5.42 11.07
CA LEU A 34 -4.81 -6.08 9.78
C LEU A 34 -6.00 -7.03 9.79
N GLN A 35 -6.23 -7.74 10.90
CA GLN A 35 -7.35 -8.66 11.07
C GLN A 35 -8.68 -7.93 11.19
N ALA A 36 -8.72 -6.83 11.95
CA ALA A 36 -9.90 -6.01 12.15
C ALA A 36 -10.21 -5.10 10.96
N ALA A 37 -9.23 -4.81 10.09
CA ALA A 37 -9.42 -3.98 8.92
C ALA A 37 -10.53 -4.56 8.03
N PRO A 38 -11.65 -3.82 7.84
CA PRO A 38 -12.77 -4.31 7.06
C PRO A 38 -12.37 -4.43 5.60
N LYS A 39 -11.46 -3.56 5.14
CA LYS A 39 -11.02 -3.47 3.77
C LYS A 39 -9.54 -3.10 3.70
N VAL A 40 -8.81 -3.77 2.82
CA VAL A 40 -7.45 -3.43 2.40
C VAL A 40 -7.51 -3.04 0.94
N MET A 41 -7.02 -1.86 0.61
CA MET A 41 -7.18 -1.22 -0.69
C MET A 41 -5.82 -1.03 -1.34
N GLY A 42 -5.78 -1.06 -2.67
CA GLY A 42 -4.57 -0.65 -3.38
C GLY A 42 -4.76 -0.39 -4.86
N ALA A 43 -3.81 0.35 -5.42
CA ALA A 43 -3.68 0.67 -6.84
C ALA A 43 -2.32 0.19 -7.33
N SER A 44 -2.21 -0.28 -8.58
CA SER A 44 -0.92 -0.73 -9.15
C SER A 44 -0.22 -1.73 -8.23
N ALA A 45 1.09 -1.59 -8.02
CA ALA A 45 1.84 -2.42 -7.10
C ALA A 45 1.28 -2.42 -5.66
N GLY A 46 0.63 -1.35 -5.20
CA GLY A 46 -0.08 -1.32 -3.91
C GLY A 46 -1.26 -2.30 -3.85
N SER A 47 -1.94 -2.57 -4.98
CA SER A 47 -2.99 -3.60 -5.05
C SER A 47 -2.42 -5.01 -4.85
N LEU A 48 -1.17 -5.24 -5.26
CA LEU A 48 -0.46 -6.51 -5.07
C LEU A 48 -0.02 -6.68 -3.63
N VAL A 49 0.45 -5.60 -2.97
CA VAL A 49 0.73 -5.60 -1.52
C VAL A 49 -0.55 -5.90 -0.72
N ALA A 50 -1.66 -5.24 -1.08
CA ALA A 50 -2.96 -5.50 -0.48
C ALA A 50 -3.42 -6.96 -0.66
N ALA A 51 -3.20 -7.54 -1.85
CA ALA A 51 -3.50 -8.94 -2.12
C ALA A 51 -2.56 -9.89 -1.36
N ALA A 52 -1.28 -9.58 -1.25
CA ALA A 52 -0.29 -10.38 -0.50
C ALA A 52 -0.67 -10.54 0.97
N LEU A 53 -1.23 -9.49 1.59
CA LEU A 53 -1.78 -9.56 2.95
C LEU A 53 -2.97 -10.52 3.10
N LYS A 54 -3.65 -10.87 2.00
CA LYS A 54 -4.74 -11.86 1.99
C LYS A 54 -4.27 -13.24 1.54
N PHE A 55 -3.17 -13.31 0.80
CA PHE A 55 -2.65 -14.52 0.16
C PHE A 55 -1.16 -14.73 0.49
N ALA A 56 -0.86 -15.49 1.55
CA ALA A 56 0.53 -15.74 1.97
C ALA A 56 1.44 -16.29 0.84
N HIS A 57 0.94 -17.21 0.01
CA HIS A 57 1.70 -17.73 -1.14
C HIS A 57 2.01 -16.67 -2.21
N PHE A 58 1.18 -15.63 -2.30
CA PHE A 58 1.35 -14.54 -3.24
C PHE A 58 2.43 -13.56 -2.79
N ALA A 59 2.63 -13.40 -1.49
CA ALA A 59 3.59 -12.44 -0.92
C ALA A 59 5.02 -12.65 -1.45
N ASN A 60 5.47 -13.91 -1.58
CA ASN A 60 6.79 -14.23 -2.12
C ASN A 60 6.98 -13.77 -3.57
N GLU A 61 5.93 -13.80 -4.39
CA GLU A 61 5.99 -13.33 -5.77
C GLU A 61 6.07 -11.79 -5.83
N VAL A 62 5.42 -11.10 -4.89
CA VAL A 62 5.53 -9.64 -4.75
C VAL A 62 6.92 -9.24 -4.24
N ILE A 63 7.47 -9.95 -3.26
CA ILE A 63 8.81 -9.69 -2.73
C ILE A 63 9.87 -9.82 -3.83
N ASN A 64 9.76 -10.86 -4.67
CA ASN A 64 10.71 -11.08 -5.77
C ASN A 64 10.50 -10.14 -6.98
N GLN A 65 9.58 -9.17 -6.90
CA GLN A 65 9.26 -8.21 -7.97
C GLN A 65 8.92 -8.86 -9.33
N LYS A 66 8.63 -10.17 -9.34
CA LYS A 66 8.43 -10.92 -10.58
C LYS A 66 7.23 -10.38 -11.34
N TYR A 67 6.22 -9.83 -10.66
CA TYR A 67 5.06 -9.25 -11.31
C TYR A 67 5.36 -8.04 -12.22
N LEU A 68 6.46 -7.28 -11.98
CA LEU A 68 6.84 -6.17 -12.86
C LEU A 68 7.44 -6.66 -14.18
N ALA A 69 8.15 -7.79 -14.18
CA ALA A 69 8.61 -8.45 -15.41
C ALA A 69 7.53 -9.40 -16.02
N THR A 70 6.44 -9.56 -15.28
CA THR A 70 5.39 -10.58 -15.39
C THR A 70 4.33 -10.39 -16.48
N SER A 71 4.43 -11.04 -17.64
CA SER A 71 3.26 -11.32 -18.50
C SER A 71 2.03 -11.80 -17.71
N ASN A 72 0.83 -11.45 -18.20
CA ASN A 72 -0.50 -11.75 -17.61
C ASN A 72 -0.66 -13.17 -17.01
N GLY A 73 0.12 -14.14 -17.49
CA GLY A 73 0.09 -15.53 -17.03
C GLY A 73 0.63 -15.78 -15.62
N LEU A 74 1.68 -15.08 -15.16
CA LEU A 74 2.22 -15.34 -13.81
C LEU A 74 1.28 -14.85 -12.71
N LEU A 75 0.75 -13.63 -12.83
CA LEU A 75 -0.15 -13.09 -11.81
C LEU A 75 -1.37 -14.00 -11.60
N ARG A 76 -1.93 -14.55 -12.69
CA ARG A 76 -3.05 -15.50 -12.63
C ARG A 76 -2.68 -16.83 -11.98
N ARG A 77 -1.47 -17.34 -12.23
CA ARG A 77 -1.00 -18.63 -11.70
C ARG A 77 -0.62 -18.56 -10.23
N SER A 78 -0.20 -17.38 -9.76
CA SER A 78 0.22 -17.18 -8.36
C SER A 78 -0.95 -16.99 -7.39
N LEU A 79 -2.16 -16.71 -7.89
CA LEU A 79 -3.35 -16.61 -7.07
C LEU A 79 -3.93 -18.00 -6.74
N PRO A 80 -4.34 -18.26 -5.49
CA PRO A 80 -5.01 -19.50 -5.14
C PRO A 80 -6.39 -19.60 -5.83
N ASP A 81 -6.90 -20.81 -6.02
CA ASP A 81 -8.20 -21.04 -6.68
C ASP A 81 -9.37 -20.34 -5.98
N ASP A 82 -9.29 -20.20 -4.65
CA ASP A 82 -10.29 -19.54 -3.81
C ASP A 82 -10.04 -18.03 -3.62
N ALA A 83 -9.15 -17.41 -4.41
CA ALA A 83 -8.74 -16.02 -4.23
C ALA A 83 -9.93 -15.04 -4.18
N HIS A 84 -10.91 -15.23 -5.07
CA HIS A 84 -12.10 -14.40 -5.15
C HIS A 84 -12.97 -14.48 -3.89
N ILE A 85 -13.10 -15.66 -3.27
CA ILE A 85 -13.87 -15.86 -2.03
C ILE A 85 -13.19 -15.10 -0.88
N ARG A 86 -11.86 -15.19 -0.80
CA ARG A 86 -11.06 -14.57 0.27
C ARG A 86 -10.92 -13.05 0.10
N ALA A 87 -10.92 -12.57 -1.14
CA ALA A 87 -10.78 -11.16 -1.48
C ALA A 87 -12.10 -10.39 -1.45
N SER A 88 -13.22 -11.00 -1.83
CA SER A 88 -14.50 -10.29 -1.94
C SER A 88 -14.92 -9.63 -0.62
N GLY A 89 -15.34 -8.37 -0.70
CA GLY A 89 -15.65 -7.50 0.44
C GLY A 89 -14.43 -7.00 1.22
N ARG A 90 -13.27 -7.66 1.14
CA ARG A 90 -12.09 -7.42 1.98
C ARG A 90 -10.90 -6.79 1.26
N LEU A 91 -10.77 -7.00 -0.04
CA LEU A 91 -9.77 -6.41 -0.91
C LEU A 91 -10.47 -5.41 -1.83
N ALA A 92 -9.94 -4.21 -1.98
CA ALA A 92 -10.40 -3.26 -2.98
C ALA A 92 -9.27 -2.89 -3.93
N VAL A 93 -9.56 -3.00 -5.23
CA VAL A 93 -8.58 -2.80 -6.28
C VAL A 93 -9.01 -1.59 -7.11
N ALA A 94 -8.15 -0.58 -7.16
CA ALA A 94 -8.36 0.61 -7.97
C ALA A 94 -7.82 0.42 -9.39
N MET A 95 -8.56 0.88 -10.39
CA MET A 95 -8.26 0.73 -11.80
C MET A 95 -8.66 2.00 -12.56
N THR A 96 -7.97 2.30 -13.65
CA THR A 96 -8.33 3.44 -14.52
C THR A 96 -9.09 2.92 -15.74
N ARG A 97 -10.34 3.33 -15.90
CA ARG A 97 -11.19 2.92 -17.03
C ARG A 97 -10.76 3.65 -18.30
N ILE A 98 -10.47 2.91 -19.38
CA ILE A 98 -9.95 3.52 -20.62
C ILE A 98 -10.95 4.44 -21.31
N PRO A 99 -12.24 4.07 -21.51
CA PRO A 99 -13.19 4.89 -22.24
C PRO A 99 -13.32 6.36 -21.78
N ASP A 100 -13.17 6.63 -20.49
CA ASP A 100 -13.41 7.96 -19.90
C ASP A 100 -12.38 8.41 -18.87
N GLY A 101 -11.31 7.63 -18.65
CA GLY A 101 -10.24 7.93 -17.70
C GLY A 101 -10.65 7.86 -16.23
N GLN A 102 -11.86 7.40 -15.91
CA GLN A 102 -12.39 7.42 -14.55
C GLN A 102 -11.74 6.36 -13.65
N ASN A 103 -11.48 6.74 -12.40
CA ASN A 103 -11.07 5.80 -11.37
C ASN A 103 -12.25 4.89 -10.98
N THR A 104 -12.01 3.58 -10.99
CA THR A 104 -12.98 2.57 -10.55
C THR A 104 -12.33 1.70 -9.47
N VAL A 105 -12.95 1.64 -8.30
CA VAL A 105 -12.53 0.74 -7.21
C VAL A 105 -13.51 -0.42 -7.12
N VAL A 106 -13.01 -1.64 -7.25
CA VAL A 106 -13.82 -2.87 -7.16
C VAL A 106 -13.44 -3.69 -5.93
N SER A 107 -14.44 -4.21 -5.21
CA SER A 107 -14.20 -5.11 -4.06
C SER A 107 -14.95 -6.44 -4.12
N GLU A 108 -15.79 -6.65 -5.12
CA GLU A 108 -16.58 -7.88 -5.28
C GLU A 108 -16.08 -8.66 -6.49
N PHE A 109 -15.66 -9.90 -6.24
CA PHE A 109 -15.05 -10.80 -7.20
C PHE A 109 -15.84 -12.11 -7.29
N THR A 110 -16.13 -12.54 -8.52
CA THR A 110 -16.94 -13.74 -8.81
C THR A 110 -16.11 -14.96 -9.24
N SER A 111 -14.85 -14.75 -9.62
CA SER A 111 -13.90 -15.80 -10.01
C SER A 111 -12.47 -15.37 -9.71
N ARG A 112 -11.53 -16.33 -9.66
CA ARG A 112 -10.10 -16.04 -9.43
C ARG A 112 -9.57 -15.03 -10.46
N GLU A 113 -9.98 -15.16 -11.70
CA GLU A 113 -9.59 -14.32 -12.82
C GLU A 113 -10.17 -12.89 -12.71
N ASP A 114 -11.23 -12.71 -11.93
CA ASP A 114 -11.87 -11.42 -11.68
C ASP A 114 -11.13 -10.58 -10.62
N VAL A 115 -10.17 -11.13 -9.88
CA VAL A 115 -9.42 -10.40 -8.85
C VAL A 115 -8.53 -9.36 -9.54
N ALA A 116 -9.10 -8.20 -9.86
CA ALA A 116 -8.75 -7.25 -10.92
C ALA A 116 -7.34 -6.61 -10.90
N LEU A 117 -6.38 -7.21 -10.18
CA LEU A 117 -4.97 -6.89 -10.10
C LEU A 117 -4.31 -6.75 -11.48
N LEU A 118 -4.67 -7.60 -12.45
CA LEU A 118 -4.15 -7.46 -13.82
C LEU A 118 -4.50 -6.10 -14.42
N CYS A 119 -5.74 -5.66 -14.27
CA CYS A 119 -6.18 -4.35 -14.74
C CYS A 119 -5.47 -3.24 -13.95
N SER A 120 -5.39 -3.39 -12.63
CA SER A 120 -4.78 -2.41 -11.72
C SER A 120 -3.29 -2.18 -11.95
N CYS A 121 -2.55 -3.17 -12.47
CA CYS A 121 -1.12 -3.10 -12.73
C CYS A 121 -0.74 -2.94 -14.21
N PHE A 122 -1.72 -2.91 -15.13
CA PHE A 122 -1.42 -2.87 -16.56
C PHE A 122 -0.98 -1.47 -17.00
N ILE A 123 0.33 -1.30 -17.18
CA ILE A 123 0.94 -0.11 -17.79
C ILE A 123 1.06 -0.32 -19.31
N PRO A 124 0.34 0.46 -20.15
CA PRO A 124 0.45 0.37 -21.61
C PRO A 124 1.88 0.56 -22.11
N GLY A 125 2.28 -0.24 -23.10
CA GLY A 125 3.63 -0.20 -23.68
C GLY A 125 4.68 -0.98 -22.89
N TYR A 126 4.55 -1.04 -21.56
CA TYR A 126 5.42 -1.85 -20.71
C TYR A 126 4.95 -3.31 -20.64
N HIS A 127 3.66 -3.54 -20.40
CA HIS A 127 3.06 -4.88 -20.31
C HIS A 127 2.45 -5.38 -21.64
N GLY A 128 2.59 -4.59 -22.71
CA GLY A 128 2.04 -4.87 -24.04
C GLY A 128 1.07 -3.81 -24.54
N ILE A 129 0.44 -4.10 -25.67
CA ILE A 129 -0.43 -3.16 -26.41
C ILE A 129 -1.91 -3.37 -26.05
N GLN A 130 -2.32 -4.62 -25.82
CA GLN A 130 -3.72 -4.96 -25.56
C GLN A 130 -4.02 -4.88 -24.06
N PRO A 131 -4.82 -3.89 -23.59
CA PRO A 131 -5.22 -3.83 -22.19
C PRO A 131 -6.12 -5.00 -21.80
N PRO A 132 -6.05 -5.47 -20.55
CA PRO A 132 -6.99 -6.44 -20.01
C PRO A 132 -8.39 -5.81 -19.89
N SER A 133 -9.41 -6.66 -19.95
CA SER A 133 -10.79 -6.26 -19.68
C SER A 133 -11.29 -6.85 -18.37
N TYR A 134 -12.12 -6.07 -17.68
CA TYR A 134 -12.88 -6.49 -16.51
C TYR A 134 -14.36 -6.23 -16.80
N LYS A 135 -15.18 -7.28 -16.75
CA LYS A 135 -16.62 -7.23 -17.08
C LYS A 135 -16.93 -6.53 -18.42
N GLY A 136 -16.12 -6.82 -19.44
CA GLY A 136 -16.28 -6.30 -20.80
C GLY A 136 -15.76 -4.88 -21.04
N VAL A 137 -15.21 -4.22 -20.02
CA VAL A 137 -14.63 -2.87 -20.14
C VAL A 137 -13.11 -2.96 -19.99
N TYR A 138 -12.37 -2.18 -20.77
CA TYR A 138 -10.90 -2.15 -20.72
C TYR A 138 -10.37 -1.18 -19.67
N TYR A 139 -9.31 -1.60 -18.99
CA TYR A 139 -8.68 -0.86 -17.91
C TYR A 139 -7.16 -0.83 -18.05
N VAL A 140 -6.57 0.19 -17.43
CA VAL A 140 -5.14 0.36 -17.22
C VAL A 140 -4.86 0.60 -15.75
N ASP A 141 -3.57 0.75 -15.45
CA ASP A 141 -3.04 0.93 -14.11
C ASP A 141 -3.84 1.95 -13.28
N GLY A 142 -4.22 1.57 -12.06
CA GLY A 142 -5.06 2.38 -11.17
C GLY A 142 -4.38 3.68 -10.74
N GLY A 143 -3.04 3.67 -10.64
CA GLY A 143 -2.24 4.85 -10.31
C GLY A 143 -2.31 5.96 -11.35
N MET A 144 -2.76 5.67 -12.58
CA MET A 144 -2.92 6.68 -13.63
C MET A 144 -4.07 7.66 -13.35
N SER A 145 -5.07 7.26 -12.56
CA SER A 145 -6.19 8.13 -12.15
C SER A 145 -6.21 8.43 -10.67
N SER A 146 -5.76 7.50 -9.81
CA SER A 146 -5.68 7.71 -8.36
C SER A 146 -4.54 6.90 -7.77
N ILE A 147 -3.49 7.62 -7.33
CA ILE A 147 -2.32 6.99 -6.70
C ILE A 147 -2.68 6.38 -5.34
N GLN A 148 -3.53 7.02 -4.55
CA GLN A 148 -3.94 6.54 -3.23
C GLN A 148 -5.46 6.28 -3.19
N PRO A 149 -5.92 5.02 -3.27
CA PRO A 149 -7.34 4.74 -3.24
C PRO A 149 -7.90 4.86 -1.82
N THR A 150 -8.85 5.76 -1.61
CA THR A 150 -9.54 5.94 -0.33
C THR A 150 -11.02 5.57 -0.45
N HIS A 151 -11.69 5.41 0.69
CA HIS A 151 -13.13 5.18 0.70
C HIS A 151 -13.87 6.44 0.22
N SER A 152 -14.97 6.26 -0.51
CA SER A 152 -15.85 7.37 -0.94
C SER A 152 -16.56 8.07 0.22
N SER A 153 -16.43 7.56 1.45
CA SER A 153 -17.10 8.09 2.63
C SER A 153 -16.09 8.91 3.42
N PRO A 154 -16.34 10.21 3.67
CA PRO A 154 -15.44 11.06 4.43
C PRO A 154 -15.34 10.65 5.92
N TYR A 155 -16.25 9.78 6.38
CA TYR A 155 -16.28 9.26 7.74
C TYR A 155 -15.53 7.93 7.90
N ALA A 156 -15.05 7.33 6.81
CA ALA A 156 -14.31 6.08 6.87
C ALA A 156 -12.85 6.36 7.23
N HIS A 157 -12.43 5.87 8.40
CA HIS A 157 -11.04 5.93 8.80
C HIS A 157 -10.21 4.98 7.94
N THR A 158 -9.21 5.53 7.24
CA THR A 158 -8.30 4.78 6.38
C THR A 158 -6.87 5.14 6.74
N LEU A 159 -6.06 4.14 7.12
CA LEU A 159 -4.62 4.28 7.24
C LEU A 159 -3.99 4.18 5.85
N THR A 160 -3.26 5.20 5.45
CA THR A 160 -2.62 5.31 4.15
C THR A 160 -1.13 5.01 4.22
N VAL A 161 -0.65 4.20 3.30
CA VAL A 161 0.75 3.82 3.16
C VAL A 161 1.22 4.22 1.77
N SER A 162 2.30 5.00 1.72
CA SER A 162 2.89 5.48 0.48
C SER A 162 4.42 5.49 0.57
N PRO A 163 5.14 5.03 -0.46
CA PRO A 163 6.60 5.19 -0.50
C PRO A 163 7.05 6.58 -0.95
N PHE A 164 6.11 7.46 -1.32
CA PHE A 164 6.40 8.86 -1.65
C PHE A 164 6.17 9.72 -0.42
N ALA A 165 7.12 10.62 -0.13
CA ALA A 165 6.94 11.63 0.91
C ALA A 165 5.71 12.50 0.61
N GLY A 166 4.96 12.87 1.65
CA GLY A 166 3.75 13.68 1.52
C GLY A 166 2.78 13.46 2.68
N GLU A 167 1.49 13.43 2.34
CA GLU A 167 0.37 13.44 3.30
C GLU A 167 -0.12 12.05 3.74
N ALA A 168 0.59 10.97 3.36
CA ALA A 168 0.20 9.63 3.79
C ALA A 168 0.59 9.40 5.26
N ASP A 169 -0.19 8.62 5.98
CA ASP A 169 0.04 8.34 7.41
C ASP A 169 1.38 7.61 7.64
N ILE A 170 1.75 6.73 6.72
CA ILE A 170 3.05 6.04 6.69
C ILE A 170 3.72 6.33 5.35
N CYS A 171 4.69 7.24 5.38
CA CYS A 171 5.55 7.53 4.24
C CYS A 171 6.96 7.99 4.68
N PRO A 172 7.94 8.03 3.75
CA PRO A 172 9.22 8.66 4.05
C PRO A 172 9.06 10.13 4.45
N PRO A 173 9.96 10.67 5.29
CA PRO A 173 9.97 12.09 5.61
C PRO A 173 10.26 12.93 4.35
N ASP A 174 9.65 14.12 4.28
CA ASP A 174 9.94 15.09 3.23
C ASP A 174 11.41 15.55 3.34
N PRO A 175 12.22 15.48 2.27
CA PRO A 175 13.58 16.02 2.23
C PRO A 175 13.69 17.48 2.69
N GLY A 176 12.62 18.29 2.52
CA GLY A 176 12.54 19.67 3.00
C GLY A 176 12.28 19.83 4.50
N SER A 177 11.90 18.75 5.20
CA SER A 177 11.56 18.74 6.64
C SER A 177 12.75 18.37 7.55
N MET A 178 13.96 18.27 6.98
CA MET A 178 15.22 18.07 7.72
C MET A 178 15.67 19.35 8.48
N TYR A 179 14.78 19.92 9.28
CA TYR A 179 15.14 20.76 10.44
C TYR A 179 14.60 20.13 11.73
N VAL A 180 14.59 18.81 11.82
CA VAL A 180 14.72 18.16 13.14
C VAL A 180 16.20 18.27 13.48
N ILE A 181 16.52 19.19 14.39
CA ILE A 181 17.86 19.37 14.94
C ILE A 181 18.31 18.02 15.51
N VAL A 182 19.13 17.28 14.75
CA VAL A 182 19.98 16.24 15.33
C VAL A 182 21.07 17.00 16.07
N MET A 183 20.85 17.26 17.36
CA MET A 183 21.95 17.59 18.27
C MET A 183 22.79 16.31 18.40
N SER A 184 23.72 16.13 17.46
CA SER A 184 24.85 15.23 17.62
C SER A 184 25.58 15.67 18.89
N GLY A 185 25.70 14.74 19.84
CA GLY A 185 26.31 14.98 21.14
C GLY A 185 27.70 15.60 21.01
N ILE A 186 27.80 16.89 21.30
CA ILE A 186 29.03 17.59 21.62
C ILE A 186 29.34 17.28 23.08
N HIS A 187 30.44 16.55 23.30
CA HIS A 187 31.00 16.35 24.62
C HIS A 187 31.94 17.53 24.91
N GLU A 188 31.43 18.62 25.48
CA GLU A 188 32.27 19.69 26.02
C GLU A 188 31.79 20.12 27.41
N ASN A 189 32.72 20.02 28.38
CA ASN A 189 32.57 20.45 29.76
C ASN A 189 32.58 21.99 29.87
N ASN A 190 31.46 22.64 30.18
CA ASN A 190 31.42 23.86 31.02
C ASN A 190 29.97 24.21 31.47
N PRO A 191 29.73 24.79 32.68
CA PRO A 191 28.39 24.93 33.24
C PRO A 191 27.76 26.31 32.99
N GLN A 192 26.48 26.33 32.60
CA GLN A 192 25.59 27.50 32.63
C GLN A 192 24.14 27.07 32.99
N PRO A 193 23.31 27.99 33.54
CA PRO A 193 22.32 27.73 34.61
C PRO A 193 20.94 27.24 34.11
N PRO A 194 20.04 26.78 35.00
CA PRO A 194 18.87 26.01 34.59
C PRO A 194 17.73 26.90 34.10
N CYS A 195 17.16 26.55 32.95
CA CYS A 195 15.86 27.04 32.49
C CYS A 195 14.80 25.92 32.54
N PRO A 196 13.51 26.27 32.71
CA PRO A 196 12.53 25.44 33.41
C PRO A 196 11.87 24.35 32.56
N ARG A 197 11.44 23.27 33.23
CA ARG A 197 10.60 22.19 32.66
C ARG A 197 9.15 22.64 32.49
N PRO A 198 8.46 22.14 31.43
CA PRO A 198 7.39 21.15 31.66
C PRO A 198 7.40 20.04 30.57
N GLU A 199 7.45 18.76 30.95
CA GLU A 199 6.36 17.81 31.16
C GLU A 199 6.23 16.77 30.02
N ASN A 200 6.64 15.54 30.37
CA ASN A 200 6.41 14.23 29.74
C ASN A 200 5.19 14.15 28.79
N LYS A 201 5.39 13.58 27.59
CA LYS A 201 4.69 12.34 27.16
C LYS A 201 5.58 11.50 26.23
N HIS A 202 5.58 10.19 26.49
CA HIS A 202 6.38 9.15 25.84
C HIS A 202 6.30 9.15 24.31
N ALA A 203 7.46 9.12 23.65
CA ALA A 203 7.60 8.66 22.27
C ALA A 203 8.46 7.39 22.28
N ASN A 204 7.84 6.25 22.00
CA ASN A 204 8.53 4.98 21.79
C ASN A 204 9.23 5.02 20.42
N ASN A 205 10.53 4.75 20.44
CA ASN A 205 11.36 4.58 19.26
C ASN A 205 10.91 3.36 18.44
N ILE A 206 10.56 3.56 17.16
CA ILE A 206 10.50 2.49 16.16
C ILE A 206 11.67 2.72 15.20
N SER A 207 12.69 1.88 15.32
CA SER A 207 13.83 1.82 14.41
C SER A 207 13.44 0.97 13.21
N VAL A 208 13.33 1.57 12.02
CA VAL A 208 13.17 0.82 10.76
C VAL A 208 14.56 0.37 10.32
N LEU A 209 14.80 -0.94 10.36
CA LEU A 209 16.01 -1.57 9.83
C LEU A 209 15.92 -1.57 8.30
N CYS A 210 16.72 -0.75 7.62
CA CYS A 210 17.02 -0.96 6.21
C CYS A 210 17.95 -2.19 6.10
N LEU A 211 17.43 -3.31 5.60
CA LEU A 211 18.28 -4.42 5.16
C LEU A 211 18.94 -4.05 3.83
N SER A 212 20.26 -4.31 3.80
CA SER A 212 21.26 -3.93 2.79
C SER A 212 21.14 -4.71 1.48
#